data_AF-A0A1M6SXT3-F1
#
_entry.id   AF-A0A1M6SXT3-F1
#
_cell.length_a   1.000
_cell.length_b   1.000
_cell.length_c   1.000
_cell.angle_alpha   90.00
_cell.angle_beta   90.00
_cell.angle_gamma   90.00
#
_symmetry.space_group_name_H-M   'P 1'
#
loop_
_entity.id
_entity.type
_entity.pdbx_description
1 polymer ?
#
loop_
_entity_poly.entity_id
_entity_poly.type
_entity_poly.pdbx_seq_one_letter_code
_entity_poly.pdbx_strand_id
1 'polypeptide(L)'
;MTNLIGQINIIKTMNIKPNFSALAREYSLDRRTVKKYYEGYEGKPKVRKKQSKLDKYYDEIKAKLSIKGVTVKGVYEYFIDKKYDIGTYSNFNKYVKKKGLKPTKKTKGHPRFETPAGGQAQVRLEGKFKTNF
;
A
#
# COMPACT_ATOMS: atom_id res chain seq x y z
N MET A 1 -12.76 -18.61 -12.68
CA MET A 1 -13.23 -18.22 -14.03
C MET A 1 -12.19 -18.70 -15.03
N THR A 2 -12.15 -19.99 -15.26
CA THR A 2 -11.22 -20.62 -16.19
C THR A 2 -11.67 -20.29 -17.61
N ASN A 3 -10.85 -19.50 -18.34
CA ASN A 3 -10.77 -19.35 -19.80
C ASN A 3 -12.03 -19.11 -20.67
N LEU A 4 -13.22 -18.84 -20.12
CA LEU A 4 -14.42 -18.49 -20.93
C LEU A 4 -14.17 -17.35 -21.92
N ILE A 5 -13.45 -16.31 -21.49
CA ILE A 5 -13.14 -15.13 -22.32
C ILE A 5 -12.30 -15.55 -23.54
N GLY A 6 -11.33 -16.45 -23.34
CA GLY A 6 -10.49 -16.98 -24.42
C GLY A 6 -11.32 -17.73 -25.47
N GLN A 7 -12.22 -18.61 -25.03
CA GLN A 7 -13.06 -19.37 -25.96
C GLN A 7 -14.09 -18.48 -26.69
N ILE A 8 -14.66 -17.49 -25.99
CA ILE A 8 -15.52 -16.47 -26.63
C ILE A 8 -14.75 -15.72 -27.72
N ASN A 9 -13.50 -15.34 -27.47
CA ASN A 9 -12.66 -14.66 -28.45
C ASN A 9 -12.36 -15.54 -29.65
N ILE A 10 -12.04 -16.82 -29.45
CA ILE A 10 -11.82 -17.79 -30.54
C ILE A 10 -13.08 -17.92 -31.41
N ILE A 11 -14.25 -18.09 -30.80
CA ILE A 11 -15.53 -18.23 -31.53
C ILE A 11 -15.84 -16.95 -32.33
N LYS A 12 -15.59 -15.77 -31.75
CA LYS A 12 -15.72 -14.49 -32.46
C LYS A 12 -14.78 -14.38 -33.66
N THR A 13 -13.52 -14.77 -33.50
CA THR A 13 -12.54 -14.73 -34.61
C THR A 13 -12.90 -15.68 -35.74
N MET A 14 -13.53 -16.81 -35.43
CA MET A 14 -14.01 -17.78 -36.43
C MET A 14 -15.35 -17.40 -37.06
N ASN A 15 -15.98 -16.31 -36.60
CA ASN A 15 -17.30 -15.84 -37.06
C ASN A 15 -18.42 -16.89 -36.95
N ILE A 16 -18.30 -17.80 -35.97
CA ILE A 16 -19.28 -18.87 -35.72
C ILE A 16 -20.29 -18.39 -34.68
N LYS A 17 -21.57 -18.72 -34.87
CA LYS A 17 -22.61 -18.45 -33.87
C LYS A 17 -22.43 -19.35 -32.65
N PRO A 18 -22.13 -18.80 -31.44
CA PRO A 18 -21.96 -19.62 -30.24
C PRO A 18 -23.28 -20.24 -29.76
N ASN A 19 -23.18 -21.47 -29.24
CA ASN A 19 -24.23 -22.05 -28.42
C ASN A 19 -24.01 -21.70 -26.94
N PHE A 20 -24.69 -20.65 -26.48
CA PHE A 20 -24.55 -20.16 -25.10
C PHE A 20 -24.95 -21.18 -24.03
N SER A 21 -25.88 -22.09 -24.31
CA SER A 21 -26.33 -23.10 -23.35
C SER A 21 -25.32 -24.23 -23.19
N ALA A 22 -24.61 -24.60 -24.27
CA ALA A 22 -23.54 -25.60 -24.21
C ALA A 22 -22.34 -25.06 -23.40
N LEU A 23 -21.90 -23.84 -23.71
CA LEU A 23 -20.84 -23.15 -22.96
C LEU A 23 -21.23 -22.96 -21.49
N ALA A 24 -22.48 -22.62 -21.21
CA ALA A 24 -22.98 -22.52 -19.83
C ALA A 24 -22.80 -23.83 -19.04
N ARG A 25 -23.07 -24.98 -19.65
CA ARG A 25 -22.91 -26.30 -19.01
C ARG A 25 -21.44 -26.67 -18.79
N GLU A 26 -20.60 -26.49 -19.81
CA GLU A 26 -19.17 -26.79 -19.76
C GLU A 26 -18.47 -26.00 -18.64
N TYR A 27 -18.78 -24.70 -18.54
CA TYR A 27 -18.19 -23.82 -17.53
C TYR A 27 -18.98 -23.74 -16.23
N SER A 28 -20.12 -24.44 -16.12
CA SER A 28 -21.04 -24.35 -14.98
C SER A 28 -21.42 -22.90 -14.63
N LEU A 29 -21.78 -22.10 -15.64
CA LEU A 29 -22.17 -20.70 -15.56
C LEU A 29 -23.59 -20.49 -16.09
N ASP A 30 -24.26 -19.41 -15.69
CA ASP A 30 -25.52 -19.01 -16.32
C ASP A 30 -25.29 -18.58 -17.77
N ARG A 31 -26.13 -19.09 -18.69
CA ARG A 31 -26.21 -18.65 -20.10
C ARG A 31 -26.21 -17.13 -20.23
N ARG A 32 -26.90 -16.41 -19.33
CA ARG A 32 -26.95 -14.93 -19.37
C ARG A 32 -25.58 -14.31 -19.13
N THR A 33 -24.78 -14.93 -18.26
CA THR A 33 -23.39 -14.52 -18.00
C THR A 33 -22.52 -14.75 -19.22
N VAL A 34 -22.60 -15.93 -19.85
CA VAL A 34 -21.88 -16.23 -21.10
C VAL A 34 -22.24 -15.25 -22.22
N LYS A 35 -23.54 -14.99 -22.41
CA LYS A 35 -24.04 -14.03 -23.39
C LYS A 35 -23.51 -12.62 -23.11
N LYS A 36 -23.53 -12.18 -21.84
CA LYS A 36 -23.01 -10.88 -21.42
C LYS A 36 -21.52 -10.70 -21.74
N TYR A 37 -20.70 -11.74 -21.52
CA TYR A 37 -19.28 -11.71 -21.91
C TYR A 37 -19.10 -11.75 -23.44
N TYR A 38 -19.96 -12.47 -24.16
CA TYR A 38 -19.97 -12.43 -25.63
C TYR A 38 -20.31 -11.03 -26.17
N GLU A 39 -21.21 -10.30 -25.54
CA GLU A 39 -21.56 -8.92 -25.92
C GLU A 39 -20.46 -7.89 -25.59
N GLY A 40 -19.36 -8.30 -24.95
CA GLY A 40 -18.19 -7.43 -24.70
C GLY A 40 -18.08 -6.93 -23.26
N TYR A 41 -18.71 -7.58 -22.29
CA TYR A 41 -18.50 -7.24 -20.89
C TYR A 41 -17.11 -7.69 -20.40
N GLU A 42 -16.27 -6.74 -20.02
CA GLU A 42 -14.90 -7.01 -19.55
C GLU A 42 -14.79 -7.18 -18.02
N GLY A 43 -15.92 -7.15 -17.31
CA GLY A 43 -15.95 -7.21 -15.84
C GLY A 43 -15.96 -5.83 -15.17
N LYS A 44 -16.10 -5.83 -13.85
CA LYS A 44 -15.89 -4.62 -13.05
C LYS A 44 -14.39 -4.42 -12.87
N PRO A 45 -13.88 -3.18 -12.94
CA PRO A 45 -12.48 -2.93 -12.66
C PRO A 45 -12.15 -3.43 -11.26
N LYS A 46 -11.06 -4.21 -11.15
CA LYS A 46 -10.62 -4.81 -9.88
C LYS A 46 -10.30 -3.75 -8.81
N VAL A 47 -9.94 -2.55 -9.23
CA VAL A 47 -9.59 -1.44 -8.35
C VAL A 47 -10.47 -0.23 -8.65
N ARG A 48 -11.20 0.24 -7.63
CA ARG A 48 -11.94 1.49 -7.69
C ARG A 48 -10.97 2.66 -7.48
N LYS A 49 -10.83 3.55 -8.47
CA LYS A 49 -10.11 4.82 -8.34
C LYS A 49 -10.99 5.81 -7.56
N LYS A 50 -10.86 5.84 -6.22
CA LYS A 50 -11.54 6.80 -5.34
C LYS A 50 -10.55 7.86 -4.87
N GLN A 51 -10.90 9.13 -5.06
CA GLN A 51 -10.15 10.26 -4.51
C GLN A 51 -10.30 10.32 -2.99
N SER A 52 -9.23 10.67 -2.29
CA SER A 52 -9.22 10.90 -0.85
C SER A 52 -9.76 12.29 -0.54
N LYS A 53 -10.39 12.46 0.64
CA LYS A 53 -10.74 13.81 1.14
C LYS A 53 -9.52 14.74 1.20
N LEU A 54 -8.36 14.16 1.48
CA LEU A 54 -7.07 14.85 1.62
C LEU A 54 -6.46 15.30 0.29
N ASP A 55 -6.96 14.80 -0.85
CA ASP A 55 -6.43 15.20 -2.16
C ASP A 55 -6.70 16.69 -2.44
N LYS A 56 -7.70 17.31 -1.80
CA LYS A 56 -7.97 18.75 -1.89
C LYS A 56 -6.84 19.61 -1.30
N TYR A 57 -6.17 19.11 -0.27
CA TYR A 57 -5.14 19.84 0.47
C TYR A 57 -3.73 19.35 0.12
N TYR A 58 -3.58 18.62 -0.98
CA TYR A 58 -2.31 17.98 -1.34
C TYR A 58 -1.16 18.97 -1.44
N ASP A 59 -1.38 20.10 -2.11
CA ASP A 59 -0.34 21.13 -2.32
C ASP A 59 0.08 21.79 -1.01
N GLU A 60 -0.88 22.10 -0.14
CA GLU A 60 -0.62 22.66 1.19
C GLU A 60 0.15 21.67 2.07
N ILE A 61 -0.27 20.40 2.10
CA ILE A 61 0.41 19.34 2.85
C ILE A 61 1.85 19.17 2.35
N LYS A 62 2.05 19.18 1.03
CA LYS A 62 3.37 19.08 0.40
C LYS A 62 4.26 20.27 0.76
N ALA A 63 3.73 21.48 0.70
CA ALA A 63 4.47 22.69 1.06
C ALA A 63 4.91 22.66 2.53
N LYS A 64 4.02 22.27 3.46
CA LYS A 64 4.34 22.19 4.90
C LYS A 64 5.31 21.07 5.24
N LEU A 65 5.18 19.90 4.59
CA LEU A 65 6.12 18.77 4.79
C LEU A 65 7.49 19.00 4.17
N SER A 66 7.62 19.92 3.21
CA SER A 66 8.90 20.28 2.59
C SER A 66 9.79 21.11 3.53
N ILE A 67 9.23 21.72 4.58
CA ILE A 67 9.99 22.50 5.54
C ILE A 67 10.84 21.55 6.39
N LYS A 68 12.17 21.78 6.39
CA LYS A 68 13.13 21.00 7.19
C LYS A 68 12.77 21.10 8.68
N GLY A 69 12.70 19.95 9.35
CA GLY A 69 12.40 19.86 10.80
C GLY A 69 10.92 19.67 11.12
N VAL A 70 10.01 19.81 10.15
CA VAL A 70 8.58 19.61 10.40
C VAL A 70 8.23 18.13 10.48
N THR A 71 7.49 17.75 11.52
CA THR A 71 6.99 16.39 11.71
C THR A 71 5.61 16.22 11.08
N VAL A 72 5.27 14.99 10.65
CA VAL A 72 3.94 14.67 10.11
C VAL A 72 2.83 14.97 11.12
N LYS A 73 3.12 14.79 12.42
CA LYS A 73 2.20 15.12 13.51
C LYS A 73 1.99 16.63 13.65
N GLY A 74 3.06 17.43 13.59
CA GLY A 74 2.94 18.88 13.65
C GLY A 74 2.16 19.47 12.46
N VAL A 75 2.30 18.90 11.26
CA VAL A 75 1.45 19.29 10.12
C VAL A 75 -0.01 18.96 10.41
N TYR A 76 -0.30 17.76 10.94
CA TYR A 76 -1.66 17.35 11.27
C TYR A 76 -2.32 18.24 12.34
N GLU A 77 -1.59 18.63 13.39
CA GLU A 77 -2.07 19.53 14.45
C GLU A 77 -2.40 20.92 13.90
N TYR A 78 -1.52 21.50 13.08
CA TYR A 78 -1.77 22.77 12.38
C TYR A 78 -3.09 22.78 11.60
N PHE A 79 -3.37 21.63 10.99
CA PHE A 79 -4.53 21.40 10.15
C PHE A 79 -5.81 21.25 10.99
N ILE A 80 -5.72 20.67 12.19
CA ILE A 80 -6.81 20.65 13.18
C ILE A 80 -7.10 22.06 13.70
N ASP A 81 -6.07 22.83 14.04
CA ASP A 81 -6.22 24.18 14.60
C ASP A 81 -6.96 25.12 13.64
N LYS A 82 -6.72 24.94 12.34
CA LYS A 82 -7.42 25.65 11.27
C LYS A 82 -8.83 25.11 10.94
N LYS A 83 -9.31 24.10 11.67
CA LYS A 83 -10.64 23.46 11.55
C LYS A 83 -10.95 22.83 10.17
N TYR A 84 -9.96 22.25 9.50
CA TYR A 84 -10.21 21.51 8.25
C TYR A 84 -10.82 20.10 8.50
N ASP A 85 -11.58 19.56 7.53
CA ASP A 85 -12.06 18.16 7.55
C ASP A 85 -11.04 17.19 6.89
N ILE A 86 -10.20 16.60 7.72
CA ILE A 86 -8.95 15.88 7.39
C ILE A 86 -9.01 14.44 7.93
N GLY A 87 -10.01 14.14 8.75
CA GLY A 87 -10.17 12.89 9.46
C GLY A 87 -9.07 12.65 10.50
N THR A 88 -8.86 11.38 10.85
CA THR A 88 -7.91 10.96 11.90
C THR A 88 -6.46 10.99 11.44
N TYR A 89 -5.53 11.21 12.38
CA TYR A 89 -4.08 11.13 12.16
C TYR A 89 -3.62 9.87 11.42
N SER A 90 -4.19 8.70 11.72
CA SER A 90 -3.83 7.45 11.04
C SER A 90 -4.13 7.51 9.53
N ASN A 91 -5.26 8.10 9.13
CA ASN A 91 -5.61 8.30 7.73
C ASN A 91 -4.66 9.31 7.07
N PHE A 92 -4.31 10.39 7.77
CA PHE A 92 -3.34 11.38 7.31
C PHE A 92 -1.94 10.77 7.11
N ASN A 93 -1.45 9.99 8.06
CA ASN A 93 -0.15 9.32 7.97
C ASN A 93 -0.13 8.28 6.83
N LYS A 94 -1.20 7.50 6.67
CA LYS A 94 -1.35 6.58 5.52
C LYS A 94 -1.31 7.34 4.20
N TYR A 95 -1.96 8.49 4.12
CA TYR A 95 -1.98 9.34 2.93
C TYR A 95 -0.58 9.87 2.59
N VAL A 96 0.13 10.42 3.56
CA VAL A 96 1.52 10.92 3.43
C VAL A 96 2.46 9.80 2.96
N LYS A 97 2.34 8.60 3.52
CA LYS A 97 3.11 7.41 3.09
C LYS A 97 2.76 6.99 1.66
N LYS A 98 1.47 6.90 1.31
CA LYS A 98 1.00 6.51 -0.02
C LYS A 98 1.49 7.46 -1.12
N LYS A 99 1.56 8.76 -0.82
CA LYS A 99 2.03 9.79 -1.76
C LYS A 99 3.55 9.98 -1.76
N GLY A 100 4.29 9.24 -0.93
CA GLY A 100 5.76 9.33 -0.89
C GLY A 100 6.29 10.69 -0.41
N LEU A 101 5.51 11.45 0.36
CA LEU A 101 5.86 12.83 0.77
C LEU A 101 6.96 12.90 1.84
N LYS A 102 7.45 11.76 2.31
CA LYS A 102 8.56 11.67 3.28
C LYS A 102 9.67 10.80 2.71
N PRO A 103 10.94 11.25 2.73
CA PRO A 103 12.04 10.38 2.35
C PRO A 103 12.06 9.17 3.28
N THR A 104 12.09 7.99 2.68
CA THR A 104 12.30 6.73 3.42
C THR A 104 13.64 6.84 4.14
N LYS A 105 13.62 6.88 5.47
CA LYS A 105 14.85 6.78 6.26
C LYS A 105 15.43 5.41 5.97
N LYS A 106 16.60 5.36 5.31
CA LYS A 106 17.37 4.12 5.20
C LYS A 106 17.76 3.74 6.63
N THR A 107 17.19 2.66 7.14
CA THR A 107 17.67 2.07 8.40
C THR A 107 19.09 1.60 8.13
N LYS A 108 20.07 2.16 8.82
CA LYS A 108 21.40 1.54 8.89
C LYS A 108 21.15 0.18 9.54
N GLY A 109 21.27 -0.90 8.76
CA GLY A 109 21.21 -2.24 9.31
C GLY A 109 22.30 -2.34 10.37
N HIS A 110 21.96 -2.87 11.55
CA HIS A 110 22.95 -3.31 12.52
C HIS A 110 23.07 -4.82 12.34
N PRO A 111 24.06 -5.33 11.57
CA PRO A 111 24.26 -6.77 11.45
C PRO A 111 24.41 -7.36 12.85
N ARG A 112 23.63 -8.38 13.16
CA ARG A 112 23.86 -9.21 14.35
C ARG A 112 24.89 -10.23 13.93
N PHE A 113 26.07 -10.19 14.55
CA PHE A 113 27.03 -11.28 14.46
C PHE A 113 26.65 -12.32 15.52
N GLU A 114 26.75 -13.60 15.18
CA GLU A 114 26.66 -14.67 16.17
C GLU A 114 27.96 -14.62 16.99
N THR A 115 27.87 -14.19 18.25
CA THR A 115 29.01 -14.29 19.15
C THR A 115 29.26 -15.78 19.42
N PRO A 116 30.40 -16.36 19.02
CA PRO A 116 30.71 -17.74 19.39
C PRO A 116 30.75 -17.88 20.92
N ALA A 117 30.24 -18.99 21.45
CA ALA A 117 30.29 -19.27 22.88
C ALA A 117 31.76 -19.35 23.32
N GLY A 118 32.20 -18.39 24.15
CA GLY A 118 33.55 -18.42 24.73
C GLY A 118 34.37 -17.13 24.71
N GLY A 119 33.80 -15.94 24.46
CA GLY A 119 34.62 -14.73 24.45
C GLY A 119 33.91 -13.40 24.68
N GLN A 120 33.37 -13.17 25.88
CA GLN A 120 33.16 -11.80 26.40
C GLN A 120 33.32 -11.78 27.93
N ALA A 121 34.45 -11.28 28.41
CA ALA A 121 34.59 -10.77 29.78
C ALA A 121 34.55 -9.24 29.70
N GLN A 122 33.49 -8.62 30.22
CA GLN A 122 33.42 -7.17 30.31
C GLN A 122 34.03 -6.73 31.64
N VAL A 123 35.29 -6.30 31.61
CA VAL A 123 35.94 -5.71 32.79
C VAL A 123 35.37 -4.31 32.98
N ARG A 124 34.52 -4.15 34.00
CA ARG A 124 34.08 -2.85 34.51
C ARG A 124 35.06 -2.42 35.61
N LEU A 125 35.92 -1.44 35.32
CA LEU A 125 36.76 -0.82 36.33
C LEU A 125 35.92 0.19 37.13
N GLU A 126 35.60 -0.13 38.37
CA GLU A 126 35.25 0.90 39.36
C GLU A 126 36.52 1.32 40.09
N GLY A 127 36.99 2.53 39.81
CA GLY A 127 38.13 3.10 40.52
C GLY A 127 37.75 3.46 41.95
N LYS A 128 38.37 2.80 42.94
CA LYS A 128 38.54 3.38 44.28
C LYS A 128 39.99 3.77 44.44
N PHE A 129 40.28 5.04 44.17
CA PHE A 129 41.48 5.67 44.67
C PHE A 129 41.35 5.75 46.20
N LYS A 130 42.19 5.01 46.92
CA LYS A 130 42.55 5.36 48.29
C LYS A 130 43.97 5.90 48.25
N THR A 131 44.08 7.22 48.21
CA THR A 131 45.26 7.89 48.78
C THR A 131 45.15 7.77 50.29
N ASN A 132 46.23 7.38 50.96
CA ASN A 132 46.92 8.20 51.93
C ASN A 132 48.15 7.45 52.47
N PHE A 133 49.24 8.22 52.50
CA PHE A 133 50.58 8.03 53.06
C PHE A 133 50.79 6.92 54.09
#